data_AF-A0A2S3YVB9-F1
#
_entry.id   AF-A0A2S3YVB9-F1
#
_cell.length_a   1.000
_cell.length_b   1.000
_cell.length_c   1.000
_cell.angle_alpha   90.00
_cell.angle_beta   90.00
_cell.angle_gamma   90.00
#
_symmetry.space_group_name_H-M   'P 1'
#
loop_
_entity.id
_entity.type
_entity.pdbx_description
1 polymer ?
#
loop_
_entity_poly.entity_id
_entity_poly.type
_entity_poly.pdbx_seq_one_letter_code
_entity_poly.pdbx_strand_id
1 'polypeptide(L)'
;MKTSIATVSLSGDLSDKLRAIAKAGFDGVEIFENDFLAFDESPREVGRMVRDFGLEISLFQPFRDFEGMPEPLRTRTFDRAERKFDLMQELGTDLVLVCSNVSPAALGGIDRAAADFRELGERAARRGLRVGYEALAWGRHIHDHRDAWEIVRRADHPNIGLILDSFHTLSRKIEVNSIRSIPKEKIFIVQLADAPLIDMDLLYWSRHFRNMPGEGDLPVTEFTRAVAATGYDGYLSLEIFNDQFRGGNANAIAVDGYRSLIYLGDQVKRAEPDIRLPVPDMPPRVDVKGVAFVEFTASEEEAGELEALIRTFGFRKAARHRTKQVLVYRQGAVNLVINTEREGFANASYLVHGTSAYAFGLSVDDAAATAERARALGAEPFEQAVGPGELKVPAIRGVGGGLIYFLDDKSELAKIWEIEFEPVTDGAPAAPAGLTVIDHVAQTVKYEELLTWLLFYTSLLDTKKTPMVDIIDPAGIVRSQVVENNAGTLRLTLNGAENRNTLAGRFIAETFGSGVQHLAFATDDIFATAQALRANGFKSLPISPNYYDDVEARFGLDAELVERLKAENILYDRDDHGEFFQLYSPTYGEGFFFEIIERRGYRGYGAANAIFRIAALKKYLRPEGLPKV
;
A
#
# COMPACT_ATOMS: atom_id res chain seq x y z
N MET A 1 11.41 10.04 18.05
CA MET A 1 10.77 11.08 17.24
C MET A 1 9.36 11.13 17.75
N LYS A 2 8.81 12.31 18.08
CA LYS A 2 7.40 12.36 18.43
C LYS A 2 6.57 12.21 17.15
N THR A 3 5.61 11.30 17.16
CA THR A 3 4.76 10.98 16.02
C THR A 3 3.36 11.54 16.25
N SER A 4 2.75 12.09 15.20
CA SER A 4 1.36 12.53 15.25
C SER A 4 0.64 12.26 13.93
N ILE A 5 -0.68 12.38 13.96
CA ILE A 5 -1.55 12.28 12.80
C ILE A 5 -2.78 13.17 13.05
N ALA A 6 -3.20 13.89 12.02
CA ALA A 6 -4.41 14.68 12.07
C ALA A 6 -5.65 13.79 11.98
N THR A 7 -6.70 14.11 12.74
CA THR A 7 -7.97 13.35 12.71
C THR A 7 -8.62 13.37 11.33
N VAL A 8 -8.30 14.37 10.50
CA VAL A 8 -8.79 14.45 9.12
C VAL A 8 -8.25 13.35 8.20
N SER A 9 -7.12 12.73 8.58
CA SER A 9 -6.47 11.62 7.85
C SER A 9 -7.23 10.30 7.97
N LEU A 10 -8.22 10.21 8.87
CA LEU A 10 -8.96 9.00 9.17
C LEU A 10 -10.47 9.18 8.97
N SER A 11 -11.16 8.09 8.64
CA SER A 11 -12.62 7.98 8.61
C SER A 11 -13.19 7.72 10.02
N GLY A 12 -14.52 7.76 10.16
CA GLY A 12 -15.21 7.44 11.42
C GLY A 12 -15.50 8.66 12.31
N ASP A 13 -16.05 8.41 13.50
CA ASP A 13 -16.26 9.44 14.51
C ASP A 13 -14.95 9.77 15.26
N LEU A 14 -14.95 10.87 16.02
CA LEU A 14 -13.75 11.32 16.73
C LEU A 14 -13.22 10.27 17.73
N SER A 15 -14.11 9.52 18.40
CA SER A 15 -13.72 8.52 19.41
C SER A 15 -13.03 7.31 18.77
N ASP A 16 -13.57 6.81 17.66
CA ASP A 16 -13.02 5.71 16.88
C ASP A 16 -11.66 6.09 16.28
N LYS A 17 -11.54 7.33 15.75
CA LYS A 17 -10.26 7.86 15.29
C LYS A 17 -9.21 7.87 16.39
N LEU A 18 -9.53 8.44 17.56
CA LEU A 18 -8.58 8.51 18.68
C LEU A 18 -8.14 7.12 19.16
N ARG A 19 -9.08 6.16 19.23
CA ARG A 19 -8.76 4.78 19.57
C ARG A 19 -7.82 4.14 18.54
N ALA A 20 -8.08 4.32 17.25
CA ALA A 20 -7.25 3.80 16.18
C ALA A 20 -5.82 4.39 16.23
N ILE A 21 -5.71 5.71 16.43
CA ILE A 21 -4.44 6.44 16.56
C ILE A 21 -3.63 5.92 17.76
N ALA A 22 -4.26 5.80 18.93
CA ALA A 22 -3.59 5.30 20.13
C ALA A 22 -3.15 3.84 19.96
N LYS A 23 -4.01 2.99 19.39
CA LYS A 23 -3.69 1.58 19.14
C LYS A 23 -2.53 1.41 18.15
N ALA A 24 -2.41 2.28 17.16
CA ALA A 24 -1.31 2.26 16.20
C ALA A 24 0.04 2.69 16.81
N GLY A 25 0.02 3.37 17.95
CA GLY A 25 1.23 3.74 18.71
C GLY A 25 1.71 5.18 18.52
N PHE A 26 0.85 6.09 18.01
CA PHE A 26 1.19 7.50 17.91
C PHE A 26 1.34 8.16 19.29
N ASP A 27 2.18 9.19 19.37
CA ASP A 27 2.36 9.98 20.61
C ASP A 27 1.34 11.11 20.75
N GLY A 28 0.79 11.59 19.64
CA GLY A 28 -0.16 12.69 19.66
C GLY A 28 -1.09 12.76 18.46
N VAL A 29 -2.06 13.65 18.54
CA VAL A 29 -3.09 13.85 17.53
C VAL A 29 -3.28 15.33 17.24
N GLU A 30 -3.47 15.66 15.96
CA GLU A 30 -3.94 17.00 15.58
C GLU A 30 -5.47 16.98 15.50
N ILE A 31 -6.12 17.81 16.30
CA ILE A 31 -7.58 17.91 16.30
C ILE A 31 -7.99 18.82 15.14
N PHE A 32 -8.61 18.21 14.12
CA PHE A 32 -9.21 18.94 13.03
C PHE A 32 -10.54 19.55 13.47
N GLU A 33 -10.71 20.84 13.24
CA GLU A 33 -11.83 21.63 13.75
C GLU A 33 -13.19 21.05 13.33
N ASN A 34 -13.33 20.55 12.10
CA ASN A 34 -14.60 19.98 11.66
C ASN A 34 -14.95 18.68 12.39
N ASP A 35 -13.98 17.84 12.73
CA ASP A 35 -14.24 16.64 13.53
C ASP A 35 -14.69 17.03 14.94
N PHE A 36 -14.08 18.07 15.52
CA PHE A 36 -14.51 18.61 16.80
C PHE A 36 -15.92 19.22 16.74
N LEU A 37 -16.22 20.04 15.73
CA LEU A 37 -17.53 20.69 15.57
C LEU A 37 -18.67 19.71 15.28
N ALA A 38 -18.34 18.53 14.72
CA ALA A 38 -19.29 17.46 14.46
C ALA A 38 -19.47 16.50 15.65
N PHE A 39 -18.77 16.74 16.77
CA PHE A 39 -18.80 15.90 17.96
C PHE A 39 -19.48 16.63 19.11
N ASP A 40 -20.42 15.97 19.78
CA ASP A 40 -21.33 16.62 20.73
C ASP A 40 -20.69 16.98 22.09
N GLU A 41 -19.47 16.50 22.36
CA GLU A 41 -18.78 16.72 23.62
C GLU A 41 -18.09 18.09 23.72
N SER A 42 -17.96 18.59 24.95
CA SER A 42 -17.29 19.86 25.20
C SER A 42 -15.77 19.78 24.92
N PRO A 43 -15.09 20.92 24.65
CA PRO A 43 -13.63 20.96 24.48
C PRO A 43 -12.87 20.26 25.62
N ARG A 44 -13.31 20.47 26.87
CA ARG A 44 -12.70 19.86 28.06
C ARG A 44 -12.82 18.34 28.06
N GLU A 45 -13.97 17.81 27.67
CA GLU A 45 -14.24 16.38 27.61
C GLU A 45 -13.47 15.71 26.46
N VAL A 46 -13.39 16.35 25.29
CA VAL A 46 -12.53 15.90 24.19
C VAL A 46 -11.06 15.87 24.61
N GLY A 47 -10.60 16.92 25.29
CA GLY A 47 -9.26 16.98 25.86
C GLY A 47 -8.98 15.83 26.83
N ARG A 48 -9.95 15.52 27.71
CA ARG A 48 -9.85 14.38 28.64
C ARG A 48 -9.78 13.06 27.89
N MET A 49 -10.67 12.85 26.92
CA MET A 49 -10.71 11.63 26.12
C MET A 49 -9.37 11.36 25.42
N VAL A 50 -8.75 12.37 24.81
CA VAL A 50 -7.43 12.22 24.17
C VAL A 50 -6.37 11.75 25.18
N ARG A 51 -6.34 12.34 26.38
CA ARG A 51 -5.41 11.95 27.45
C ARG A 51 -5.71 10.56 28.03
N ASP A 52 -6.98 10.16 28.11
CA ASP A 52 -7.40 8.83 28.56
C ASP A 52 -6.91 7.74 27.60
N PHE A 53 -6.77 8.07 26.30
CA PHE A 53 -6.12 7.22 25.31
C PHE A 53 -4.58 7.27 25.34
N GLY A 54 -3.98 8.07 26.22
CA GLY A 54 -2.52 8.22 26.34
C GLY A 54 -1.89 9.13 25.27
N LEU A 55 -2.69 9.93 24.56
CA LEU A 55 -2.23 10.82 23.50
C LEU A 55 -2.06 12.28 24.01
N GLU A 56 -1.17 13.02 23.37
CA GLU A 56 -1.08 14.49 23.48
C GLU A 56 -1.84 15.16 22.31
N ILE A 57 -2.53 16.28 22.55
CA ILE A 57 -3.05 17.11 21.44
C ILE A 57 -1.89 17.97 20.93
N SER A 58 -1.24 17.51 19.86
CA SER A 58 -0.06 18.15 19.28
C SER A 58 -0.38 19.46 18.57
N LEU A 59 -1.61 19.61 18.06
CA LEU A 59 -2.04 20.77 17.28
C LEU A 59 -3.58 20.88 17.26
N PHE A 60 -4.11 22.10 17.31
CA PHE A 60 -5.47 22.41 16.88
C PHE A 60 -5.46 23.11 15.52
N GLN A 61 -6.29 22.65 14.58
CA GLN A 61 -6.23 23.18 13.21
C GLN A 61 -7.54 23.01 12.45
N PRO A 62 -7.78 23.79 11.38
CA PRO A 62 -7.00 24.93 10.91
C PRO A 62 -7.62 26.29 11.30
N PHE A 63 -6.81 27.33 11.43
CA PHE A 63 -7.27 28.72 11.48
C PHE A 63 -7.00 29.41 10.14
N ARG A 64 -8.06 29.65 9.37
CA ARG A 64 -7.96 30.14 7.98
C ARG A 64 -8.05 31.66 7.88
N ASP A 65 -7.42 32.23 6.85
CA ASP A 65 -7.67 33.61 6.41
C ASP A 65 -7.44 34.66 7.51
N PHE A 66 -6.19 34.79 7.98
CA PHE A 66 -5.82 35.70 9.06
C PHE A 66 -5.05 36.93 8.57
N GLU A 67 -3.86 36.72 8.02
CA GLU A 67 -2.89 37.77 7.77
C GLU A 67 -3.28 38.64 6.57
N GLY A 68 -2.95 39.93 6.63
CA GLY A 68 -3.14 40.84 5.50
C GLY A 68 -4.59 41.22 5.21
N MET A 69 -5.52 41.01 6.16
CA MET A 69 -6.91 41.44 6.01
C MET A 69 -7.04 42.98 6.10
N PRO A 70 -7.97 43.59 5.33
CA PRO A 70 -8.33 44.99 5.50
C PRO A 70 -9.25 45.17 6.72
N GLU A 71 -9.32 46.38 7.27
CA GLU A 71 -10.39 46.71 8.22
C GLU A 71 -11.76 46.75 7.51
N PRO A 72 -12.85 46.29 8.15
CA PRO A 72 -12.96 45.80 9.53
C PRO A 72 -12.71 44.29 9.70
N LEU A 73 -12.32 43.58 8.63
CA LEU A 73 -12.12 42.12 8.66
C LEU A 73 -10.94 41.74 9.56
N ARG A 74 -9.86 42.53 9.53
CA ARG A 74 -8.70 42.35 10.40
C ARG A 74 -9.10 42.31 11.87
N THR A 75 -9.85 43.31 12.35
CA THR A 75 -10.36 43.31 13.73
C THR A 75 -11.14 42.02 14.04
N ARG A 76 -12.05 41.61 13.15
CA ARG A 76 -12.85 40.38 13.35
C ARG A 76 -12.01 39.11 13.38
N THR A 77 -10.93 39.01 12.60
CA THR A 77 -10.07 37.83 12.59
C THR A 77 -9.26 37.73 13.89
N PHE A 78 -8.84 38.86 14.47
CA PHE A 78 -8.24 38.86 15.81
C PHE A 78 -9.23 38.42 16.90
N ASP A 79 -10.48 38.91 16.86
CA ASP A 79 -11.53 38.45 17.81
C ASP A 79 -11.82 36.95 17.66
N ARG A 80 -11.76 36.43 16.43
CA ARG A 80 -11.91 34.99 16.17
C ARG A 80 -10.73 34.20 16.74
N ALA A 81 -9.50 34.73 16.68
CA ALA A 81 -8.33 34.09 17.27
C ALA A 81 -8.44 33.98 18.79
N GLU A 82 -8.91 35.03 19.48
CA GLU A 82 -9.15 34.97 20.94
C GLU A 82 -10.13 33.86 21.32
N ARG A 83 -11.21 33.68 20.55
CA ARG A 83 -12.16 32.57 20.77
C ARG A 83 -11.55 31.19 20.54
N LYS A 84 -10.58 31.08 19.62
CA LYS A 84 -9.83 29.82 19.43
C LYS A 84 -8.87 29.58 20.58
N PHE A 85 -8.26 30.62 21.13
CA PHE A 85 -7.43 30.50 22.31
C PHE A 85 -8.22 30.01 23.53
N ASP A 86 -9.45 30.50 23.73
CA ASP A 86 -10.35 29.98 24.78
C ASP A 86 -10.59 28.46 24.60
N LEU A 87 -10.94 28.06 23.38
CA LEU A 87 -11.17 26.66 23.01
C LEU A 87 -9.94 25.77 23.27
N MET A 88 -8.75 26.20 22.83
CA MET A 88 -7.50 25.45 22.97
C MET A 88 -7.12 25.23 24.42
N GLN A 89 -7.34 26.24 25.28
CA GLN A 89 -7.07 26.13 26.72
C GLN A 89 -7.98 25.10 27.38
N GLU A 90 -9.23 24.97 26.93
CA GLU A 90 -10.13 23.93 27.41
C GLU A 90 -9.77 22.53 26.88
N LEU A 91 -9.41 22.42 25.59
CA LEU A 91 -8.88 21.18 25.00
C LEU A 91 -7.60 20.72 25.73
N GLY A 92 -6.78 21.68 26.16
CA GLY A 92 -5.47 21.42 26.75
C GLY A 92 -4.37 21.25 25.70
N THR A 93 -4.41 22.06 24.64
CA THR A 93 -3.34 22.17 23.63
C THR A 93 -2.79 23.58 23.59
N ASP A 94 -1.53 23.73 23.17
CA ASP A 94 -0.82 25.01 23.16
C ASP A 94 -0.53 25.55 21.76
N LEU A 95 -0.79 24.80 20.69
CA LEU A 95 -0.40 25.16 19.33
C LEU A 95 -1.61 25.20 18.39
N VAL A 96 -1.73 26.27 17.60
CA VAL A 96 -2.70 26.38 16.50
C VAL A 96 -2.01 26.62 15.16
N LEU A 97 -2.51 25.95 14.13
CA LEU A 97 -2.09 26.17 12.74
C LEU A 97 -2.89 27.33 12.16
N VAL A 98 -2.19 28.36 11.69
CA VAL A 98 -2.74 29.41 10.83
C VAL A 98 -2.24 29.16 9.43
N CYS A 99 -3.14 28.84 8.51
CA CYS A 99 -2.77 28.64 7.11
C CYS A 99 -2.88 29.94 6.32
N SER A 100 -1.98 30.12 5.36
CA SER A 100 -1.88 31.32 4.53
C SER A 100 -3.21 31.70 3.91
N ASN A 101 -3.50 33.00 3.91
CA ASN A 101 -4.78 33.56 3.51
C ASN A 101 -5.10 33.27 2.03
N VAL A 102 -6.29 32.75 1.78
CA VAL A 102 -6.81 32.46 0.42
C VAL A 102 -7.93 33.43 0.02
N SER A 103 -8.35 34.29 0.94
CA SER A 103 -9.43 35.25 0.70
C SER A 103 -9.07 36.25 -0.42
N PRO A 104 -10.00 36.56 -1.34
CA PRO A 104 -9.81 37.62 -2.31
C PRO A 104 -9.67 39.01 -1.67
N ALA A 105 -10.08 39.17 -0.41
CA ALA A 105 -9.95 40.43 0.32
C ALA A 105 -8.52 40.69 0.84
N ALA A 106 -7.65 39.69 0.86
CA ALA A 106 -6.30 39.82 1.42
C ALA A 106 -5.47 40.83 0.61
N LEU A 107 -4.82 41.78 1.31
CA LEU A 107 -4.05 42.87 0.72
C LEU A 107 -2.60 42.47 0.35
N GLY A 108 -2.07 41.42 0.98
CA GLY A 108 -0.68 40.97 0.80
C GLY A 108 0.38 41.84 1.49
N GLY A 109 1.64 41.49 1.24
CA GLY A 109 2.82 42.18 1.78
C GLY A 109 3.43 41.50 3.02
N ILE A 110 4.71 41.11 2.92
CA ILE A 110 5.43 40.40 3.99
C ILE A 110 5.47 41.21 5.29
N ASP A 111 5.77 42.52 5.24
CA ASP A 111 5.84 43.34 6.46
C ASP A 111 4.48 43.49 7.15
N ARG A 112 3.40 43.54 6.38
CA ARG A 112 2.04 43.57 6.92
C ARG A 112 1.71 42.25 7.62
N ALA A 113 1.97 41.13 6.96
CA ALA A 113 1.76 39.82 7.55
C ALA A 113 2.62 39.63 8.81
N ALA A 114 3.88 40.05 8.78
CA ALA A 114 4.78 40.00 9.94
C ALA A 114 4.26 40.84 11.11
N ALA A 115 3.72 42.05 10.85
CA ALA A 115 3.09 42.88 11.89
C ALA A 115 1.83 42.22 12.48
N ASP A 116 0.98 41.62 11.63
CA ASP A 116 -0.21 40.89 12.08
C ASP A 116 0.16 39.67 12.95
N PHE A 117 1.16 38.89 12.53
CA PHE A 117 1.65 37.75 13.32
C PHE A 117 2.36 38.19 14.60
N ARG A 118 3.09 39.31 14.60
CA ARG A 118 3.67 39.85 15.83
C ARG A 118 2.58 40.20 16.84
N GLU A 119 1.53 40.92 16.43
CA GLU A 119 0.40 41.23 17.32
C GLU A 119 -0.31 39.96 17.81
N LEU A 120 -0.50 38.97 16.94
CA LEU A 120 -1.09 37.69 17.32
C LEU A 120 -0.21 36.94 18.33
N GLY A 121 1.11 37.00 18.15
CA GLY A 121 2.10 36.42 19.05
C GLY A 121 2.01 36.99 20.46
N GLU A 122 1.85 38.31 20.58
CA GLU A 122 1.68 38.98 21.88
C GLU A 122 0.39 38.53 22.60
N ARG A 123 -0.69 38.29 21.84
CA ARG A 123 -1.96 37.77 22.38
C ARG A 123 -1.82 36.31 22.82
N ALA A 124 -1.19 35.48 22.00
CA ALA A 124 -0.92 34.07 22.29
C ALA A 124 0.00 33.91 23.53
N ALA A 125 1.05 34.73 23.63
CA ALA A 125 1.99 34.72 24.75
C ALA A 125 1.32 34.98 26.11
N ARG A 126 0.39 35.94 26.19
CA ARG A 126 -0.36 36.23 27.42
C ARG A 126 -1.17 35.03 27.94
N ARG A 127 -1.45 34.07 27.07
CA ARG A 127 -2.25 32.87 27.34
C ARG A 127 -1.40 31.59 27.38
N GLY A 128 -0.08 31.69 27.19
CA GLY A 128 0.82 30.54 27.11
C GLY A 128 0.65 29.69 25.84
N LEU A 129 0.13 30.28 24.75
CA LEU A 129 -0.15 29.60 23.49
C LEU A 129 0.87 29.98 22.41
N ARG A 130 0.94 29.17 21.36
CA ARG A 130 1.83 29.29 20.21
C ARG A 130 1.01 29.26 18.92
N VAL A 131 1.50 29.96 17.91
CA VAL A 131 0.90 30.01 16.58
C VAL A 131 1.94 29.57 15.56
N GLY A 132 1.60 28.54 14.80
CA GLY A 132 2.38 28.08 13.67
C GLY A 132 1.80 28.59 12.36
N TYR A 133 2.63 29.17 11.51
CA TYR A 133 2.22 29.65 10.18
C TYR A 133 2.58 28.63 9.10
N GLU A 134 1.58 28.23 8.32
CA GLU A 134 1.70 27.29 7.21
C GLU A 134 1.42 27.99 5.87
N ALA A 135 2.30 27.81 4.88
CA ALA A 135 2.05 28.26 3.52
C ALA A 135 1.26 27.21 2.73
N LEU A 136 0.01 27.48 2.40
CA LEU A 136 -0.78 26.64 1.49
C LEU A 136 -0.24 26.80 0.07
N ALA A 137 -0.16 25.71 -0.69
CA ALA A 137 0.29 25.75 -2.10
C ALA A 137 -0.56 26.66 -3.01
N TRP A 138 -1.76 27.04 -2.59
CA TRP A 138 -2.69 27.94 -3.28
C TRP A 138 -2.97 29.23 -2.49
N GLY A 139 -2.14 29.57 -1.50
CA GLY A 139 -2.26 30.82 -0.76
C GLY A 139 -2.20 32.03 -1.68
N ARG A 140 -3.05 33.02 -1.41
CA ARG A 140 -3.30 34.16 -2.31
C ARG A 140 -2.04 34.98 -2.58
N HIS A 141 -1.23 35.17 -1.53
CA HIS A 141 0.01 35.94 -1.55
C HIS A 141 1.21 35.14 -1.05
N ILE A 142 1.01 34.21 -0.12
CA ILE A 142 2.06 33.38 0.47
C ILE A 142 1.71 31.92 0.18
N HIS A 143 2.53 31.27 -0.64
CA HIS A 143 2.38 29.85 -1.01
C HIS A 143 3.74 29.15 -1.11
N ASP A 144 4.74 29.74 -0.46
CA ASP A 144 6.12 29.29 -0.44
C ASP A 144 6.60 29.32 1.01
N HIS A 145 7.19 28.21 1.49
CA HIS A 145 7.66 28.13 2.87
C HIS A 145 8.77 29.15 3.16
N ARG A 146 9.50 29.63 2.15
CA ARG A 146 10.54 30.66 2.29
C ARG A 146 9.93 32.02 2.61
N ASP A 147 8.81 32.36 1.97
CA ASP A 147 8.09 33.61 2.25
C ASP A 147 7.40 33.54 3.62
N ALA A 148 6.83 32.39 3.98
CA ALA A 148 6.32 32.15 5.33
C ALA A 148 7.42 32.28 6.38
N TRP A 149 8.61 31.72 6.12
CA TRP A 149 9.76 31.88 7.00
C TRP A 149 10.15 33.34 7.15
N GLU A 150 10.19 34.09 6.06
CA GLU A 150 10.53 35.52 6.13
C GLU A 150 9.51 36.32 6.97
N ILE A 151 8.23 35.98 6.89
CA ILE A 151 7.18 36.56 7.74
C ILE A 151 7.44 36.23 9.21
N VAL A 152 7.66 34.95 9.54
CA VAL A 152 7.93 34.49 10.92
C VAL A 152 9.21 35.15 11.47
N ARG A 153 10.26 35.23 10.65
CA ARG A 153 11.54 35.84 11.00
C ARG A 153 11.39 37.34 11.27
N ARG A 154 10.60 38.07 10.48
CA ARG A 154 10.34 39.51 10.69
C ARG A 154 9.34 39.79 11.81
N ALA A 155 8.39 38.90 12.06
CA ALA A 155 7.51 39.00 13.22
C ALA A 155 8.32 38.98 14.52
N ASP A 156 9.44 38.25 14.53
CA ASP A 156 10.45 38.21 15.59
C ASP A 156 9.82 38.06 16.98
N HIS A 157 9.02 37.01 17.12
CA HIS A 157 8.27 36.72 18.34
C HIS A 157 8.42 35.24 18.72
N PRO A 158 8.71 34.89 19.99
CA PRO A 158 8.96 33.51 20.40
C PRO A 158 7.76 32.57 20.24
N ASN A 159 6.53 33.08 20.38
CA ASN A 159 5.29 32.30 20.20
C ASN A 159 4.80 32.21 18.75
N ILE A 160 5.57 32.75 17.79
CA ILE A 160 5.30 32.62 16.35
C ILE A 160 6.39 31.75 15.73
N GLY A 161 5.96 30.69 15.05
CA GLY A 161 6.81 29.73 14.36
C GLY A 161 6.21 29.29 13.04
N LEU A 162 6.91 28.38 12.38
CA LEU A 162 6.51 27.76 11.12
C LEU A 162 5.90 26.39 11.34
N ILE A 163 4.96 26.08 10.46
CA ILE A 163 4.53 24.72 10.18
C ILE A 163 4.97 24.41 8.76
N LEU A 164 5.72 23.32 8.61
CA LEU A 164 6.20 22.87 7.32
C LEU A 164 5.36 21.68 6.87
N ASP A 165 4.68 21.81 5.73
CA ASP A 165 3.94 20.73 5.08
C ASP A 165 4.69 20.26 3.82
N SER A 166 4.94 18.95 3.73
CA SER A 166 5.71 18.40 2.61
C SER A 166 4.94 18.48 1.29
N PHE A 167 3.63 18.26 1.28
CA PHE A 167 2.81 18.37 0.08
C PHE A 167 2.83 19.81 -0.47
N HIS A 168 2.62 20.82 0.38
CA HIS A 168 2.60 22.21 -0.05
C HIS A 168 3.92 22.68 -0.67
N THR A 169 5.02 22.20 -0.11
CA THR A 169 6.37 22.46 -0.62
C THR A 169 6.65 21.72 -1.93
N LEU A 170 6.39 20.40 -1.94
CA LEU A 170 6.81 19.50 -3.01
C LEU A 170 5.89 19.56 -4.24
N SER A 171 4.59 19.78 -4.07
CA SER A 171 3.64 19.93 -5.18
C SER A 171 3.96 21.14 -6.05
N ARG A 172 4.54 22.20 -5.47
CA ARG A 172 5.04 23.38 -6.18
C ARG A 172 6.50 23.26 -6.63
N LYS A 173 7.15 22.13 -6.36
CA LYS A 173 8.58 21.90 -6.64
C LYS A 173 9.48 22.98 -6.02
N ILE A 174 9.13 23.45 -4.82
CA ILE A 174 9.95 24.44 -4.11
C ILE A 174 11.18 23.73 -3.55
N GLU A 175 12.34 24.36 -3.71
CA GLU A 175 13.62 23.86 -3.21
C GLU A 175 13.61 23.63 -1.69
N VAL A 176 13.75 22.37 -1.28
CA VAL A 176 13.70 21.96 0.14
C VAL A 176 14.96 22.36 0.93
N ASN A 177 16.09 22.57 0.25
CA ASN A 177 17.36 22.88 0.92
C ASN A 177 17.34 24.20 1.71
N SER A 178 16.43 25.12 1.40
CA SER A 178 16.28 26.34 2.21
C SER A 178 15.80 26.05 3.64
N ILE A 179 15.12 24.91 3.86
CA ILE A 179 14.66 24.48 5.20
C ILE A 179 15.84 24.30 6.16
N ARG A 180 16.98 23.83 5.66
CA ARG A 180 18.19 23.56 6.46
C ARG A 180 18.72 24.79 7.20
N SER A 181 18.36 26.00 6.74
CA SER A 181 18.77 27.27 7.34
C SER A 181 17.80 27.81 8.41
N ILE A 182 16.64 27.18 8.58
CA ILE A 182 15.62 27.59 9.54
C ILE A 182 16.04 27.10 10.93
N PRO A 183 16.11 27.99 11.95
CA PRO A 183 16.39 27.56 13.33
C PRO A 183 15.32 26.59 13.82
N LYS A 184 15.74 25.47 14.44
CA LYS A 184 14.82 24.40 14.82
C LYS A 184 13.70 24.86 15.76
N GLU A 185 13.98 25.81 16.64
CA GLU A 185 13.03 26.39 17.58
C GLU A 185 11.94 27.24 16.90
N LYS A 186 12.13 27.56 15.62
CA LYS A 186 11.13 28.22 14.78
C LYS A 186 10.30 27.26 13.95
N ILE A 187 10.58 25.96 14.00
CA ILE A 187 9.73 24.93 13.40
C ILE A 187 8.90 24.35 14.54
N PHE A 188 7.58 24.56 14.52
CA PHE A 188 6.69 24.17 15.62
C PHE A 188 6.07 22.79 15.44
N ILE A 189 5.73 22.44 14.20
CA ILE A 189 5.30 21.10 13.80
C ILE A 189 5.60 20.88 12.31
N VAL A 190 5.78 19.63 11.89
CA VAL A 190 6.01 19.25 10.49
C VAL A 190 4.94 18.26 10.08
N GLN A 191 4.19 18.58 9.04
CA GLN A 191 3.15 17.73 8.47
C GLN A 191 3.70 17.07 7.19
N LEU A 192 3.58 15.75 7.15
CA LEU A 192 4.08 14.91 6.08
C LEU A 192 2.89 14.35 5.31
N ALA A 193 2.91 14.61 4.02
CA ALA A 193 1.96 14.14 3.04
C ALA A 193 2.71 13.87 1.73
N ASP A 194 2.59 12.64 1.26
CA ASP A 194 2.99 12.23 -0.08
C ASP A 194 1.82 12.44 -1.04
N ALA A 195 2.00 12.22 -2.34
CA ALA A 195 0.94 12.22 -3.33
C ALA A 195 1.43 11.59 -4.65
N PRO A 196 0.56 11.01 -5.49
CA PRO A 196 0.96 10.56 -6.81
C PRO A 196 1.33 11.77 -7.67
N LEU A 197 2.43 11.70 -8.42
CA LEU A 197 2.93 12.83 -9.21
C LEU A 197 2.11 13.00 -10.50
N ILE A 198 0.98 13.70 -10.39
CA ILE A 198 0.03 13.94 -11.46
C ILE A 198 -0.16 15.45 -11.63
N ASP A 199 -0.16 15.93 -12.88
CA ASP A 199 -0.42 17.34 -13.16
C ASP A 199 -1.92 17.66 -12.99
N MET A 200 -2.25 18.44 -11.96
CA MET A 200 -3.61 18.91 -11.69
C MET A 200 -3.62 20.19 -10.84
N ASP A 201 -4.81 20.79 -10.66
CA ASP A 201 -4.99 21.91 -9.74
C ASP A 201 -4.54 21.54 -8.31
N LEU A 202 -3.70 22.37 -7.69
CA LEU A 202 -3.05 22.08 -6.41
C LEU A 202 -4.05 21.87 -5.25
N LEU A 203 -5.16 22.62 -5.24
CA LEU A 203 -6.18 22.48 -4.21
C LEU A 203 -6.95 21.18 -4.38
N TYR A 204 -7.32 20.86 -5.62
CA TYR A 204 -7.96 19.59 -5.94
C TYR A 204 -7.04 18.41 -5.61
N TRP A 205 -5.78 18.48 -6.01
CA TRP A 205 -4.76 17.47 -5.70
C TRP A 205 -4.65 17.19 -4.21
N SER A 206 -4.49 18.26 -3.44
CA SER A 206 -4.33 18.19 -1.99
C SER A 206 -5.53 17.59 -1.27
N ARG A 207 -6.74 17.79 -1.78
CA ARG A 207 -7.99 17.38 -1.12
C ARG A 207 -8.37 15.92 -1.35
N HIS A 208 -7.82 15.32 -2.40
CA HIS A 208 -8.30 14.04 -2.93
C HIS A 208 -7.21 12.96 -3.00
N PHE A 209 -5.93 13.33 -3.16
CA PHE A 209 -4.87 12.37 -3.47
C PHE A 209 -3.60 12.53 -2.61
N ARG A 210 -3.66 13.17 -1.43
CA ARG A 210 -2.55 13.04 -0.49
C ARG A 210 -2.45 11.58 -0.03
N ASN A 211 -1.25 11.06 0.18
CA ASN A 211 -0.98 9.70 0.64
C ASN A 211 -0.03 9.72 1.84
N MET A 212 0.09 8.58 2.53
CA MET A 212 1.15 8.41 3.53
C MET A 212 2.54 8.41 2.84
N PRO A 213 3.61 8.85 3.51
CA PRO A 213 4.98 8.73 2.99
C PRO A 213 5.32 7.33 2.47
N GLY A 214 5.71 7.25 1.19
CA GLY A 214 6.09 6.00 0.51
C GLY A 214 4.98 5.40 -0.36
N GLU A 215 3.74 5.85 -0.21
CA GLU A 215 2.62 5.45 -1.06
C GLU A 215 2.49 6.32 -2.31
N GLY A 216 3.00 7.55 -2.28
CA GLY A 216 2.99 8.50 -3.40
C GLY A 216 4.35 8.55 -4.12
N ASP A 217 4.53 9.57 -4.94
CA ASP A 217 5.70 9.74 -5.81
C ASP A 217 6.43 11.08 -5.52
N LEU A 218 6.00 11.83 -4.49
CA LEU A 218 6.70 13.04 -4.06
C LEU A 218 7.99 12.67 -3.32
N PRO A 219 9.06 13.48 -3.42
CA PRO A 219 10.32 13.22 -2.74
C PRO A 219 10.26 13.59 -1.24
N VAL A 220 9.33 12.99 -0.50
CA VAL A 220 9.10 13.26 0.93
C VAL A 220 10.34 12.94 1.76
N THR A 221 11.12 11.92 1.38
CA THR A 221 12.41 11.61 2.03
C THR A 221 13.38 12.79 1.96
N GLU A 222 13.48 13.48 0.82
CA GLU A 222 14.38 14.64 0.68
C GLU A 222 13.91 15.84 1.51
N PHE A 223 12.59 16.06 1.59
CA PHE A 223 12.01 17.07 2.47
C PHE A 223 12.33 16.77 3.93
N THR A 224 12.12 15.53 4.38
CA THR A 224 12.39 15.14 5.77
C THR A 224 13.89 15.16 6.09
N ARG A 225 14.78 14.84 5.15
CA ARG A 225 16.23 15.04 5.31
C ARG A 225 16.57 16.51 5.56
N ALA A 226 15.96 17.43 4.82
CA ALA A 226 16.18 18.87 4.99
C ALA A 226 15.68 19.37 6.37
N VAL A 227 14.52 18.88 6.82
CA VAL A 227 13.99 19.15 8.17
C VAL A 227 14.92 18.58 9.24
N ALA A 228 15.31 17.31 9.14
CA ALA A 228 16.13 16.65 10.15
C ALA A 228 17.51 17.30 10.31
N ALA A 229 18.07 17.87 9.22
CA ALA A 229 19.33 18.60 9.25
C ALA A 229 19.30 19.90 10.06
N THR A 230 18.11 20.45 10.36
CA THR A 230 17.98 21.59 11.29
C THR A 230 18.21 21.17 12.75
N GLY A 231 18.18 19.87 13.04
CA GLY A 231 18.16 19.32 14.40
C GLY A 231 16.78 19.35 15.05
N TYR A 232 15.71 19.56 14.27
CA TYR A 232 14.32 19.51 14.73
C TYR A 232 14.00 18.17 15.42
N ASP A 233 13.43 18.28 16.62
CA ASP A 233 13.15 17.18 17.54
C ASP A 233 11.69 17.17 18.03
N GLY A 234 10.81 17.93 17.38
CA GLY A 234 9.38 17.99 17.67
C GLY A 234 8.56 16.86 17.00
N TYR A 235 7.27 17.14 16.77
CA TYR A 235 6.36 16.21 16.10
C TYR A 235 6.62 16.14 14.58
N LEU A 236 6.81 14.91 14.08
CA LEU A 236 6.52 14.59 12.68
C LEU A 236 5.10 14.04 12.62
N SER A 237 4.25 14.75 11.91
CA SER A 237 2.82 14.48 11.84
C SER A 237 2.38 14.12 10.43
N LEU A 238 1.21 13.49 10.31
CA LEU A 238 0.58 13.13 9.03
C LEU A 238 -0.70 13.93 8.84
N GLU A 239 -0.80 14.68 7.74
CA GLU A 239 -2.01 15.42 7.38
C GLU A 239 -2.48 15.02 5.97
N ILE A 240 -3.36 14.04 5.91
CA ILE A 240 -3.76 13.40 4.67
C ILE A 240 -5.23 13.70 4.36
N PHE A 241 -5.50 14.23 3.17
CA PHE A 241 -6.84 14.28 2.61
C PHE A 241 -6.89 13.34 1.41
N ASN A 242 -7.50 12.18 1.60
CA ASN A 242 -7.58 11.12 0.61
C ASN A 242 -8.97 10.49 0.59
N ASP A 243 -9.58 10.39 -0.59
CA ASP A 243 -10.91 9.81 -0.72
C ASP A 243 -10.93 8.30 -0.48
N GLN A 244 -9.85 7.58 -0.82
CA GLN A 244 -9.70 6.16 -0.50
C GLN A 244 -9.68 5.94 1.01
N PHE A 245 -8.97 6.79 1.76
CA PHE A 245 -8.87 6.65 3.22
C PHE A 245 -10.19 6.96 3.92
N ARG A 246 -10.98 7.89 3.36
CA ARG A 246 -12.34 8.19 3.84
C ARG A 246 -13.28 6.99 3.72
N GLY A 247 -13.10 6.15 2.70
CA GLY A 247 -13.82 4.87 2.55
C GLY A 247 -13.20 3.71 3.33
N GLY A 248 -11.97 3.87 3.83
CA GLY A 248 -11.18 2.82 4.47
C GLY A 248 -11.45 2.62 5.96
N ASN A 249 -10.80 1.61 6.53
CA ASN A 249 -10.86 1.28 7.96
C ASN A 249 -9.88 2.14 8.77
N ALA A 250 -10.38 2.92 9.73
CA ALA A 250 -9.56 3.81 10.55
C ALA A 250 -8.39 3.12 11.26
N ASN A 251 -8.55 1.88 11.74
CA ASN A 251 -7.45 1.15 12.40
C ASN A 251 -6.34 0.78 11.41
N ALA A 252 -6.71 0.30 10.21
CA ALA A 252 -5.73 -0.06 9.19
C ALA A 252 -4.94 1.17 8.74
N ILE A 253 -5.64 2.26 8.41
CA ILE A 253 -5.00 3.52 7.98
C ILE A 253 -4.14 4.14 9.08
N ALA A 254 -4.54 4.05 10.35
CA ALA A 254 -3.68 4.50 11.46
C ALA A 254 -2.40 3.66 11.56
N VAL A 255 -2.49 2.33 11.43
CA VAL A 255 -1.30 1.45 11.40
C VAL A 255 -0.40 1.78 10.21
N ASP A 256 -0.96 2.05 9.04
CA ASP A 256 -0.21 2.43 7.84
C ASP A 256 0.46 3.79 8.00
N GLY A 257 -0.24 4.76 8.59
CA GLY A 257 0.33 6.06 8.97
C GLY A 257 1.53 5.88 9.88
N TYR A 258 1.40 5.11 10.96
CA TYR A 258 2.52 4.87 11.87
C TYR A 258 3.68 4.17 11.14
N ARG A 259 3.40 3.10 10.38
CA ARG A 259 4.38 2.39 9.55
C ARG A 259 5.12 3.34 8.61
N SER A 260 4.42 4.26 7.94
CA SER A 260 5.01 5.21 6.99
C SER A 260 6.01 6.15 7.65
N LEU A 261 5.74 6.64 8.86
CA LEU A 261 6.66 7.50 9.61
C LEU A 261 7.90 6.74 10.07
N ILE A 262 7.73 5.51 10.55
CA ILE A 262 8.85 4.65 10.95
C ILE A 262 9.72 4.31 9.73
N TYR A 263 9.10 3.96 8.60
CA TYR A 263 9.80 3.66 7.35
C TYR A 263 10.56 4.88 6.81
N LEU A 264 9.90 6.03 6.70
CA LEU A 264 10.52 7.28 6.28
C LEU A 264 11.69 7.67 7.19
N GLY A 265 11.50 7.50 8.49
CA GLY A 265 12.53 7.76 9.49
C GLY A 265 13.75 6.85 9.35
N ASP A 266 13.55 5.55 9.08
CA ASP A 266 14.63 4.58 8.77
C ASP A 266 15.39 5.00 7.50
N GLN A 267 14.67 5.43 6.45
CA GLN A 267 15.31 5.93 5.21
C GLN A 267 16.20 7.15 5.48
N VAL A 268 15.70 8.14 6.24
CA VAL A 268 16.47 9.35 6.60
C VAL A 268 17.69 8.98 7.43
N LYS A 269 17.52 8.11 8.45
CA LYS A 269 18.62 7.65 9.31
C LYS A 269 19.74 6.97 8.52
N ARG A 270 19.38 6.17 7.50
CA ARG A 270 20.37 5.50 6.63
C ARG A 270 21.05 6.46 5.66
N ALA A 271 20.32 7.45 5.15
CA ALA A 271 20.85 8.44 4.22
C ALA A 271 21.73 9.49 4.89
N GLU A 272 21.46 9.81 6.16
CA GLU A 272 22.13 10.86 6.93
C GLU A 272 22.54 10.34 8.32
N PRO A 273 23.55 9.45 8.42
CA PRO A 273 23.90 8.73 9.66
C PRO A 273 24.35 9.65 10.81
N ASP A 274 24.81 10.85 10.49
CA ASP A 274 25.23 11.86 11.48
C ASP A 274 24.05 12.62 12.12
N ILE A 275 22.86 12.53 11.52
CA ILE A 275 21.65 13.18 12.03
C ILE A 275 20.94 12.24 13.02
N ARG A 276 20.66 12.76 14.22
CA ARG A 276 19.93 12.01 15.25
C ARG A 276 18.43 12.12 15.04
N LEU A 277 17.85 11.14 14.35
CA LEU A 277 16.40 10.93 14.30
C LEU A 277 16.04 9.68 15.13
N PRO A 278 15.30 9.81 16.26
CA PRO A 278 15.00 8.67 17.11
C PRO A 278 13.91 7.82 16.46
N VAL A 279 14.31 6.77 15.77
CA VAL A 279 13.45 5.76 15.12
C VAL A 279 13.92 4.36 15.54
N PRO A 280 13.01 3.37 15.63
CA PRO A 280 13.39 1.99 15.96
C PRO A 280 14.50 1.48 15.05
N ASP A 281 15.49 0.80 15.63
CA ASP A 281 16.46 0.04 14.85
C ASP A 281 15.76 -1.14 14.18
N MET A 282 16.05 -1.34 12.90
CA MET A 282 15.56 -2.49 12.15
C MET A 282 16.56 -2.93 11.08
N PRO A 283 16.54 -4.20 10.67
CA PRO A 283 17.30 -4.67 9.52
C PRO A 283 16.93 -3.91 8.23
N PRO A 284 17.82 -3.84 7.22
CA PRO A 284 17.50 -3.23 5.94
C PRO A 284 16.37 -4.00 5.23
N ARG A 285 15.78 -3.37 4.20
CA ARG A 285 14.88 -4.07 3.28
C ARG A 285 15.60 -5.27 2.68
N VAL A 286 14.88 -6.39 2.55
CA VAL A 286 15.47 -7.66 2.11
C VAL A 286 15.29 -7.89 0.61
N ASP A 287 16.30 -8.41 -0.07
CA ASP A 287 16.13 -8.89 -1.45
C ASP A 287 15.41 -10.25 -1.47
N VAL A 288 14.66 -10.48 -2.54
CA VAL A 288 13.82 -11.66 -2.72
C VAL A 288 14.29 -12.44 -3.93
N LYS A 289 14.75 -13.67 -3.69
CA LYS A 289 15.27 -14.58 -4.73
C LYS A 289 14.17 -15.25 -5.54
N GLY A 290 12.94 -15.27 -5.03
CA GLY A 290 11.77 -15.80 -5.72
C GLY A 290 10.65 -16.22 -4.77
N VAL A 291 9.54 -16.67 -5.35
CA VAL A 291 8.45 -17.32 -4.62
C VAL A 291 8.78 -18.80 -4.47
N ALA A 292 9.06 -19.23 -3.24
CA ALA A 292 9.47 -20.59 -2.93
C ALA A 292 8.33 -21.59 -3.08
N PHE A 293 7.12 -21.20 -2.67
CA PHE A 293 5.91 -22.00 -2.80
C PHE A 293 4.66 -21.13 -2.72
N VAL A 294 3.54 -21.66 -3.21
CA VAL A 294 2.19 -21.14 -2.92
C VAL A 294 1.39 -22.26 -2.28
N GLU A 295 0.72 -21.96 -1.16
CA GLU A 295 -0.06 -22.90 -0.37
C GLU A 295 -1.56 -22.62 -0.53
N PHE A 296 -2.29 -23.69 -0.84
CA PHE A 296 -3.73 -23.70 -0.99
C PHE A 296 -4.37 -24.38 0.22
N THR A 297 -5.44 -23.79 0.76
CA THR A 297 -6.38 -24.52 1.60
C THR A 297 -7.36 -25.28 0.73
N ALA A 298 -7.79 -26.47 1.16
CA ALA A 298 -8.89 -27.19 0.53
C ALA A 298 -9.52 -28.22 1.48
N SER A 299 -10.76 -28.65 1.21
CA SER A 299 -11.26 -29.92 1.75
C SER A 299 -10.65 -31.11 1.01
N GLU A 300 -10.80 -32.33 1.55
CA GLU A 300 -10.31 -33.55 0.88
C GLU A 300 -10.92 -33.74 -0.53
N GLU A 301 -12.19 -33.39 -0.71
CA GLU A 301 -12.89 -33.48 -2.00
C GLU A 301 -12.35 -32.43 -2.98
N GLU A 302 -12.37 -31.15 -2.59
CA GLU A 302 -11.89 -30.05 -3.43
C GLU A 302 -10.38 -30.14 -3.72
N ALA A 303 -9.59 -30.72 -2.81
CA ALA A 303 -8.18 -31.03 -3.05
C ALA A 303 -7.98 -32.03 -4.19
N GLY A 304 -8.90 -32.99 -4.35
CA GLY A 304 -8.90 -33.92 -5.48
C GLY A 304 -9.17 -33.21 -6.81
N GLU A 305 -10.08 -32.24 -6.82
CA GLU A 305 -10.36 -31.40 -8.00
C GLU A 305 -9.18 -30.51 -8.35
N LEU A 306 -8.58 -29.87 -7.34
CA LEU A 306 -7.39 -29.04 -7.51
C LEU A 306 -6.19 -29.88 -7.98
N GLU A 307 -5.98 -31.08 -7.41
CA GLU A 307 -4.98 -32.05 -7.87
C GLU A 307 -5.20 -32.40 -9.35
N ALA A 308 -6.44 -32.73 -9.74
CA ALA A 308 -6.76 -33.05 -11.13
C ALA A 308 -6.45 -31.87 -12.06
N LEU A 309 -6.77 -30.65 -11.66
CA LEU A 309 -6.47 -29.44 -12.41
C LEU A 309 -4.97 -29.23 -12.57
N ILE A 310 -4.19 -29.16 -11.48
CA ILE A 310 -2.74 -28.88 -11.57
C ILE A 310 -1.96 -29.99 -12.29
N ARG A 311 -2.47 -31.23 -12.29
CA ARG A 311 -1.91 -32.31 -13.10
C ARG A 311 -2.02 -32.05 -14.60
N THR A 312 -3.08 -31.36 -15.06
CA THR A 312 -3.17 -30.93 -16.46
C THR A 312 -2.08 -29.93 -16.84
N PHE A 313 -1.55 -29.20 -15.86
CA PHE A 313 -0.39 -28.31 -16.02
C PHE A 313 0.95 -29.06 -16.04
N GLY A 314 0.97 -30.38 -15.84
CA GLY A 314 2.19 -31.20 -15.80
C GLY A 314 2.87 -31.27 -14.42
N PHE A 315 2.22 -30.78 -13.36
CA PHE A 315 2.72 -30.96 -11.99
C PHE A 315 2.65 -32.41 -11.54
N ARG A 316 3.66 -32.82 -10.77
CA ARG A 316 3.73 -34.16 -10.18
C ARG A 316 3.69 -34.09 -8.67
N LYS A 317 3.06 -35.08 -8.06
CA LYS A 317 3.06 -35.25 -6.61
C LYS A 317 4.48 -35.61 -6.18
N ALA A 318 5.14 -34.70 -5.47
CA ALA A 318 6.57 -34.78 -5.16
C ALA A 318 6.83 -35.26 -3.74
N ALA A 319 6.05 -34.78 -2.78
CA ALA A 319 6.24 -35.12 -1.38
C ALA A 319 4.94 -35.01 -0.57
N ARG A 320 4.91 -35.65 0.60
CA ARG A 320 3.87 -35.47 1.62
C ARG A 320 4.51 -35.07 2.94
N HIS A 321 3.83 -34.25 3.72
CA HIS A 321 4.33 -33.85 5.04
C HIS A 321 4.37 -35.06 5.97
N ARG A 322 5.35 -35.11 6.88
CA ARG A 322 5.57 -36.29 7.75
C ARG A 322 4.43 -36.54 8.74
N THR A 323 3.83 -35.46 9.23
CA THR A 323 2.83 -35.44 10.31
C THR A 323 1.47 -34.86 9.92
N LYS A 324 1.42 -33.94 8.94
CA LYS A 324 0.23 -33.17 8.56
C LYS A 324 -0.36 -33.66 7.23
N GLN A 325 -1.63 -33.38 7.00
CA GLN A 325 -2.33 -33.60 5.74
C GLN A 325 -1.97 -32.53 4.70
N VAL A 326 -0.70 -32.55 4.29
CA VAL A 326 -0.14 -31.58 3.34
C VAL A 326 0.60 -32.31 2.24
N LEU A 327 0.28 -31.98 0.99
CA LEU A 327 0.89 -32.55 -0.22
C LEU A 327 1.61 -31.47 -1.01
N VAL A 328 2.77 -31.82 -1.57
CA VAL A 328 3.58 -30.94 -2.42
C VAL A 328 3.53 -31.44 -3.85
N TYR A 329 3.20 -30.54 -4.76
CA TYR A 329 3.24 -30.74 -6.20
C TYR A 329 4.35 -29.87 -6.80
N ARG A 330 5.16 -30.46 -7.68
CA ARG A 330 6.36 -29.81 -8.23
C ARG A 330 6.44 -29.92 -9.74
N GLN A 331 6.90 -28.82 -10.35
CA GLN A 331 7.35 -28.76 -11.74
C GLN A 331 8.37 -27.62 -11.86
N GLY A 332 9.53 -27.90 -12.45
CA GLY A 332 10.65 -26.93 -12.41
C GLY A 332 10.99 -26.57 -10.97
N ALA A 333 11.10 -25.27 -10.70
CA ALA A 333 11.28 -24.71 -9.36
C ALA A 333 9.94 -24.33 -8.68
N VAL A 334 8.79 -24.54 -9.33
CA VAL A 334 7.48 -24.23 -8.77
C VAL A 334 7.06 -25.30 -7.77
N ASN A 335 6.71 -24.88 -6.55
CA ASN A 335 6.10 -25.72 -5.52
C ASN A 335 4.68 -25.24 -5.23
N LEU A 336 3.68 -26.09 -5.49
CA LEU A 336 2.31 -25.88 -5.05
C LEU A 336 2.04 -26.81 -3.87
N VAL A 337 1.60 -26.25 -2.75
CA VAL A 337 1.31 -26.97 -1.53
C VAL A 337 -0.20 -27.02 -1.36
N ILE A 338 -0.78 -28.21 -1.17
CA ILE A 338 -2.20 -28.38 -0.87
C ILE A 338 -2.31 -28.84 0.57
N ASN A 339 -2.98 -28.03 1.39
CA ASN A 339 -3.18 -28.26 2.82
C ASN A 339 -4.65 -28.56 3.10
N THR A 340 -4.91 -29.77 3.59
CA THR A 340 -6.25 -30.26 3.96
C THR A 340 -6.36 -30.56 5.46
N GLU A 341 -5.52 -29.94 6.29
CA GLU A 341 -5.62 -30.04 7.74
C GLU A 341 -6.99 -29.56 8.22
N ARG A 342 -7.56 -30.26 9.21
CA ARG A 342 -8.88 -29.96 9.78
C ARG A 342 -8.80 -29.09 11.04
N GLU A 343 -7.61 -28.70 11.43
CA GLU A 343 -7.32 -27.83 12.57
C GLU A 343 -6.28 -26.78 12.18
N GLY A 344 -6.11 -25.76 13.02
CA GLY A 344 -5.15 -24.68 12.77
C GLY A 344 -5.61 -23.64 11.75
N PHE A 345 -4.67 -22.83 11.29
CA PHE A 345 -4.99 -21.64 10.48
C PHE A 345 -5.46 -21.99 9.06
N ALA A 346 -4.90 -23.03 8.44
CA ALA A 346 -5.37 -23.50 7.13
C ALA A 346 -6.86 -23.86 7.16
N ASN A 347 -7.32 -24.63 8.15
CA ASN A 347 -8.74 -24.94 8.29
C ASN A 347 -9.58 -23.68 8.55
N ALA A 348 -9.12 -22.76 9.41
CA ALA A 348 -9.84 -21.51 9.66
C ALA A 348 -9.99 -20.66 8.39
N SER A 349 -8.93 -20.56 7.58
CA SER A 349 -8.97 -19.86 6.29
C SER A 349 -9.91 -20.55 5.31
N TYR A 350 -9.89 -21.89 5.24
CA TYR A 350 -10.82 -22.67 4.43
C TYR A 350 -12.28 -22.42 4.79
N LEU A 351 -12.62 -22.37 6.09
CA LEU A 351 -13.99 -22.14 6.54
C LEU A 351 -14.53 -20.75 6.16
N VAL A 352 -13.64 -19.77 5.97
CA VAL A 352 -14.02 -18.40 5.59
C VAL A 352 -14.02 -18.21 4.07
N HIS A 353 -13.00 -18.72 3.38
CA HIS A 353 -12.72 -18.39 1.98
C HIS A 353 -12.91 -19.57 1.01
N GLY A 354 -13.15 -20.78 1.51
CA GLY A 354 -13.16 -22.02 0.72
C GLY A 354 -11.77 -22.41 0.23
N THR A 355 -11.71 -23.19 -0.86
CA THR A 355 -10.43 -23.50 -1.51
C THR A 355 -9.81 -22.25 -2.11
N SER A 356 -8.63 -21.86 -1.60
CA SER A 356 -7.98 -20.60 -2.00
C SER A 356 -6.47 -20.64 -1.78
N ALA A 357 -5.73 -19.87 -2.59
CA ALA A 357 -4.31 -19.60 -2.37
C ALA A 357 -4.16 -18.54 -1.27
N TYR A 358 -4.07 -19.01 -0.02
CA TYR A 358 -4.09 -18.15 1.17
C TYR A 358 -2.69 -17.77 1.65
N ALA A 359 -1.65 -18.50 1.23
CA ALA A 359 -0.29 -18.25 1.69
C ALA A 359 0.75 -18.47 0.59
N PHE A 360 1.88 -17.77 0.71
CA PHE A 360 3.05 -18.01 -0.14
C PHE A 360 4.34 -17.83 0.65
N GLY A 361 5.37 -18.58 0.24
CA GLY A 361 6.71 -18.47 0.78
C GLY A 361 7.60 -17.63 -0.11
N LEU A 362 8.38 -16.73 0.50
CA LEU A 362 9.42 -15.95 -0.17
C LEU A 362 10.79 -16.49 0.21
N SER A 363 11.61 -16.79 -0.79
CA SER A 363 13.04 -17.03 -0.59
C SER A 363 13.74 -15.69 -0.46
N VAL A 364 14.33 -15.43 0.70
CA VAL A 364 14.99 -14.18 1.06
C VAL A 364 16.43 -14.44 1.51
N ASP A 365 17.24 -13.39 1.64
CA ASP A 365 18.61 -13.52 2.13
C ASP A 365 18.71 -13.87 3.62
N ASP A 366 17.74 -13.42 4.42
CA ASP A 366 17.68 -13.66 5.86
C ASP A 366 16.24 -13.64 6.37
N ALA A 367 15.70 -14.82 6.70
CA ALA A 367 14.31 -14.95 7.14
C ALA A 367 14.07 -14.30 8.51
N ALA A 368 15.04 -14.41 9.43
CA ALA A 368 14.92 -13.85 10.77
C ALA A 368 14.96 -12.31 10.73
N ALA A 369 15.93 -11.74 10.01
CA ALA A 369 16.03 -10.28 9.85
C ALA A 369 14.80 -9.70 9.12
N THR A 370 14.25 -10.43 8.16
CA THR A 370 13.00 -10.02 7.48
C THR A 370 11.84 -9.95 8.45
N ALA A 371 11.68 -10.97 9.31
CA ALA A 371 10.64 -10.99 10.34
C ALA A 371 10.84 -9.90 11.40
N GLU A 372 12.09 -9.61 11.80
CA GLU A 372 12.41 -8.51 12.71
C GLU A 372 12.04 -7.15 12.11
N ARG A 373 12.38 -6.91 10.84
CA ARG A 373 11.97 -5.69 10.13
C ARG A 373 10.45 -5.57 10.05
N ALA A 374 9.76 -6.66 9.70
CA ALA A 374 8.30 -6.67 9.61
C ALA A 374 7.65 -6.28 10.95
N ARG A 375 8.15 -6.81 12.08
CA ARG A 375 7.67 -6.43 13.43
C ARG A 375 7.94 -4.97 13.76
N ALA A 376 9.13 -4.45 13.43
CA ALA A 376 9.46 -3.03 13.64
C ALA A 376 8.56 -2.09 12.83
N LEU A 377 8.03 -2.55 11.70
CA LEU A 377 7.07 -1.84 10.84
C LEU A 377 5.60 -2.13 11.19
N GLY A 378 5.33 -2.80 12.32
CA GLY A 378 3.98 -3.07 12.79
C GLY A 378 3.21 -4.13 11.99
N ALA A 379 3.91 -5.01 11.25
CA ALA A 379 3.27 -6.20 10.68
C ALA A 379 2.93 -7.21 11.79
N GLU A 380 1.76 -7.87 11.67
CA GLU A 380 1.33 -8.89 12.62
C GLU A 380 2.12 -10.19 12.39
N PRO A 381 2.97 -10.63 13.35
CA PRO A 381 3.64 -11.91 13.23
C PRO A 381 2.64 -13.05 13.36
N PHE A 382 2.83 -14.09 12.57
CA PHE A 382 2.07 -15.33 12.68
C PHE A 382 2.91 -16.41 13.32
N GLU A 383 2.39 -17.01 14.39
CA GLU A 383 2.99 -18.17 15.05
C GLU A 383 1.93 -19.24 15.29
N GLN A 384 2.28 -20.49 15.04
CA GLN A 384 1.48 -21.65 15.37
C GLN A 384 2.35 -22.73 16.01
N ALA A 385 1.73 -23.61 16.80
CA ALA A 385 2.45 -24.73 17.41
C ALA A 385 3.03 -25.64 16.32
N VAL A 386 4.30 -25.99 16.46
CA VAL A 386 5.01 -26.93 15.58
C VAL A 386 5.18 -28.27 16.29
N GLY A 387 5.02 -29.36 15.55
CA GLY A 387 5.21 -30.72 16.06
C GLY A 387 6.69 -31.03 16.35
N PRO A 388 6.99 -32.12 17.07
CA PRO A 388 8.37 -32.55 17.29
C PRO A 388 9.09 -32.83 15.97
N GLY A 389 10.23 -32.16 15.75
CA GLY A 389 11.04 -32.32 14.52
C GLY A 389 10.63 -31.42 13.36
N GLU A 390 9.58 -30.60 13.53
CA GLU A 390 9.17 -29.58 12.56
C GLU A 390 9.97 -28.27 12.78
N LEU A 391 10.24 -27.56 11.69
CA LEU A 391 10.90 -26.26 11.66
C LEU A 391 9.92 -25.13 11.98
N LYS A 392 10.37 -24.18 12.80
CA LYS A 392 9.67 -22.92 12.99
C LYS A 392 10.03 -21.95 11.86
N VAL A 393 9.13 -21.84 10.87
CA VAL A 393 9.29 -20.90 9.75
C VAL A 393 8.77 -19.52 10.16
N PRO A 394 9.56 -18.44 10.08
CA PRO A 394 9.07 -17.08 10.32
C PRO A 394 7.97 -16.69 9.33
N ALA A 395 6.87 -16.15 9.84
CA ALA A 395 5.72 -15.76 9.04
C ALA A 395 5.04 -14.49 9.55
N ILE A 396 4.36 -13.78 8.65
CA ILE A 396 3.54 -12.61 8.95
C ILE A 396 2.19 -12.66 8.23
N ARG A 397 1.21 -11.90 8.72
CA ARG A 397 -0.05 -11.66 8.02
C ARG A 397 0.19 -10.83 6.75
N GLY A 398 -0.46 -11.23 5.66
CA GLY A 398 -0.49 -10.54 4.38
C GLY A 398 -1.92 -10.23 3.93
N VAL A 399 -2.08 -9.99 2.62
CA VAL A 399 -3.36 -9.63 1.99
C VAL A 399 -4.49 -10.56 2.41
N GLY A 400 -5.63 -9.98 2.80
CA GLY A 400 -6.83 -10.75 3.18
C GLY A 400 -6.70 -11.56 4.47
N GLY A 401 -5.65 -11.35 5.26
CA GLY A 401 -5.34 -12.21 6.42
C GLY A 401 -4.57 -13.48 6.07
N GLY A 402 -4.17 -13.63 4.80
CA GLY A 402 -3.27 -14.68 4.33
C GLY A 402 -1.89 -14.62 4.98
N LEU A 403 -1.01 -15.57 4.65
CA LEU A 403 0.32 -15.67 5.26
C LEU A 403 1.46 -15.48 4.26
N ILE A 404 2.52 -14.82 4.72
CA ILE A 404 3.79 -14.72 4.00
C ILE A 404 4.84 -15.40 4.86
N TYR A 405 5.41 -16.49 4.36
CA TYR A 405 6.51 -17.21 5.00
C TYR A 405 7.85 -16.76 4.45
N PHE A 406 8.88 -16.71 5.29
CA PHE A 406 10.24 -16.38 4.89
C PHE A 406 11.14 -17.60 4.99
N LEU A 407 11.81 -17.94 3.89
CA LEU A 407 12.80 -19.00 3.80
C LEU A 407 14.16 -18.40 3.41
N ASP A 408 15.25 -18.96 3.91
CA ASP A 408 16.60 -18.57 3.53
C ASP A 408 17.52 -19.79 3.31
N ASP A 409 18.66 -19.56 2.68
CA ASP A 409 19.63 -20.62 2.34
C ASP A 409 20.67 -20.87 3.44
N LYS A 410 20.67 -20.07 4.51
CA LYS A 410 21.76 -20.06 5.52
C LYS A 410 21.38 -20.72 6.84
N SER A 411 20.09 -20.92 7.09
CA SER A 411 19.57 -21.62 8.26
C SER A 411 19.09 -23.04 7.89
N GLU A 412 18.50 -23.75 8.87
CA GLU A 412 17.87 -25.05 8.61
C GLU A 412 16.65 -24.94 7.67
N LEU A 413 16.13 -23.73 7.43
CA LEU A 413 15.06 -23.47 6.47
C LEU A 413 15.43 -23.88 5.05
N ALA A 414 16.73 -23.87 4.69
CA ALA A 414 17.23 -24.36 3.41
C ALA A 414 16.88 -25.84 3.16
N LYS A 415 16.66 -26.60 4.24
CA LYS A 415 16.35 -28.04 4.23
C LYS A 415 14.88 -28.32 4.54
N ILE A 416 13.99 -27.32 4.47
CA ILE A 416 12.56 -27.48 4.81
C ILE A 416 11.91 -28.67 4.10
N TRP A 417 12.19 -28.84 2.80
CA TRP A 417 11.64 -29.95 2.01
C TRP A 417 12.17 -31.33 2.42
N GLU A 418 13.36 -31.42 3.02
CA GLU A 418 13.96 -32.68 3.49
C GLU A 418 13.52 -33.02 4.92
N ILE A 419 13.40 -31.98 5.75
CA ILE A 419 13.06 -32.10 7.17
C ILE A 419 11.57 -32.35 7.35
N GLU A 420 10.70 -31.56 6.72
CA GLU A 420 9.24 -31.59 6.95
C GLU A 420 8.50 -32.62 6.10
N PHE A 421 9.07 -32.97 4.94
CA PHE A 421 8.40 -33.80 3.95
C PHE A 421 9.15 -35.09 3.66
N GLU A 422 8.40 -36.11 3.26
CA GLU A 422 8.94 -37.33 2.69
C GLU A 422 8.56 -37.45 1.21
N PRO A 423 9.51 -37.82 0.34
CA PRO A 423 9.24 -38.01 -1.08
C PRO A 423 8.17 -39.08 -1.31
N VAL A 424 7.30 -38.86 -2.30
CA VAL A 424 6.31 -39.85 -2.71
C VAL A 424 6.51 -40.25 -4.17
N THR A 425 6.18 -41.50 -4.48
CA THR A 425 6.19 -41.97 -5.86
C THR A 425 4.87 -41.60 -6.52
N ASP A 426 4.91 -40.75 -7.54
CA ASP A 426 3.71 -40.41 -8.31
C ASP A 426 3.39 -41.53 -9.32
N GLY A 427 2.27 -42.21 -9.11
CA GLY A 427 1.82 -43.31 -9.97
C GLY A 427 1.06 -42.86 -11.21
N ALA A 428 0.74 -41.57 -11.34
CA ALA A 428 -0.06 -41.04 -12.44
C ALA A 428 0.84 -40.49 -13.59
N PRO A 429 0.55 -40.83 -14.85
CA PRO A 429 1.28 -40.30 -15.98
C PRO A 429 0.90 -38.83 -16.22
N ALA A 430 1.83 -37.90 -16.00
CA ALA A 430 1.74 -36.52 -16.44
C ALA A 430 3.05 -36.11 -17.13
N ALA A 431 2.98 -35.69 -18.40
CA ALA A 431 4.16 -35.16 -19.08
C ALA A 431 4.47 -33.77 -18.52
N PRO A 432 5.75 -33.43 -18.23
CA PRO A 432 6.09 -32.07 -17.84
C PRO A 432 5.71 -31.11 -18.98
N ALA A 433 5.11 -29.98 -18.64
CA ALA A 433 4.69 -28.94 -19.58
C ALA A 433 5.75 -27.83 -19.76
N GLY A 434 6.91 -27.95 -19.11
CA GLY A 434 8.02 -26.99 -19.24
C GLY A 434 7.88 -25.74 -18.38
N LEU A 435 7.02 -25.76 -17.35
CA LEU A 435 6.91 -24.63 -16.41
C LEU A 435 8.18 -24.54 -15.54
N THR A 436 8.77 -23.35 -15.45
CA THR A 436 10.08 -23.16 -14.83
C THR A 436 9.98 -22.56 -13.42
N VAL A 437 9.33 -21.40 -13.29
CA VAL A 437 9.20 -20.63 -12.03
C VAL A 437 7.81 -19.97 -11.94
N ILE A 438 7.46 -19.47 -10.74
CA ILE A 438 6.34 -18.53 -10.59
C ILE A 438 6.82 -17.17 -11.08
N ASP A 439 6.25 -16.64 -12.15
CA ASP A 439 6.61 -15.31 -12.67
C ASP A 439 6.07 -14.20 -11.79
N HIS A 440 4.79 -14.28 -11.42
CA HIS A 440 4.14 -13.32 -10.56
C HIS A 440 2.96 -13.93 -9.80
N VAL A 441 2.67 -13.32 -8.64
CA VAL A 441 1.47 -13.59 -7.84
C VAL A 441 0.56 -12.39 -7.97
N ALA A 442 -0.69 -12.60 -8.37
CA ALA A 442 -1.66 -11.54 -8.53
C ALA A 442 -2.66 -11.52 -7.39
N GLN A 443 -2.68 -10.41 -6.67
CA GLN A 443 -3.56 -10.17 -5.55
C GLN A 443 -4.59 -9.13 -5.93
N THR A 444 -5.84 -9.42 -5.58
CA THR A 444 -6.96 -8.52 -5.76
C THR A 444 -7.42 -8.06 -4.40
N VAL A 445 -7.50 -6.74 -4.25
CA VAL A 445 -7.75 -6.05 -3.00
C VAL A 445 -8.90 -5.07 -3.17
N LYS A 446 -9.57 -4.74 -2.07
CA LYS A 446 -10.48 -3.61 -2.08
C LYS A 446 -9.71 -2.35 -2.46
N TYR A 447 -10.35 -1.45 -3.22
CA TYR A 447 -9.67 -0.27 -3.72
C TYR A 447 -9.06 0.58 -2.59
N GLU A 448 -9.76 0.71 -1.47
CA GLU A 448 -9.31 1.40 -0.26
C GLU A 448 -8.11 0.76 0.45
N GLU A 449 -7.78 -0.51 0.16
CA GLU A 449 -6.64 -1.25 0.73
C GLU A 449 -5.41 -1.23 -0.20
N LEU A 450 -5.52 -0.69 -1.42
CA LEU A 450 -4.44 -0.76 -2.41
C LEU A 450 -3.16 -0.07 -1.91
N LEU A 451 -3.29 1.14 -1.35
CA LEU A 451 -2.16 1.91 -0.83
C LEU A 451 -1.51 1.23 0.39
N THR A 452 -2.32 0.65 1.29
CA THR A 452 -1.86 -0.17 2.42
C THR A 452 -0.89 -1.26 1.97
N TRP A 453 -1.29 -2.06 0.98
CA TRP A 453 -0.47 -3.20 0.54
C TRP A 453 0.76 -2.76 -0.27
N LEU A 454 0.67 -1.66 -1.00
CA LEU A 454 1.84 -1.06 -1.66
C LEU A 454 2.88 -0.62 -0.63
N LEU A 455 2.49 0.12 0.41
CA LEU A 455 3.40 0.53 1.48
C LEU A 455 3.95 -0.69 2.24
N PHE A 456 3.10 -1.68 2.54
CA PHE A 456 3.50 -2.90 3.21
C PHE A 456 4.65 -3.60 2.47
N TYR A 457 4.51 -3.88 1.17
CA TYR A 457 5.55 -4.57 0.42
C TYR A 457 6.80 -3.70 0.19
N THR A 458 6.63 -2.41 -0.16
CA THR A 458 7.77 -1.53 -0.48
C THR A 458 8.59 -1.08 0.73
N SER A 459 7.98 -1.06 1.92
CA SER A 459 8.68 -0.79 3.19
C SER A 459 9.42 -2.02 3.72
N LEU A 460 8.92 -3.23 3.44
CA LEU A 460 9.49 -4.49 3.91
C LEU A 460 10.60 -5.05 2.99
N LEU A 461 10.32 -5.10 1.69
CA LEU A 461 11.15 -5.77 0.68
C LEU A 461 11.90 -4.74 -0.16
N ASP A 462 13.09 -5.10 -0.67
CA ASP A 462 13.86 -4.23 -1.56
C ASP A 462 13.24 -4.22 -2.96
N THR A 463 12.14 -3.48 -3.06
CA THR A 463 11.24 -3.42 -4.21
C THR A 463 10.89 -1.97 -4.53
N LYS A 464 10.34 -1.79 -5.72
CA LYS A 464 9.74 -0.55 -6.21
C LYS A 464 8.33 -0.85 -6.70
N LYS A 465 7.49 0.19 -6.74
CA LYS A 465 6.19 0.16 -7.43
C LYS A 465 6.33 0.69 -8.85
N THR A 466 5.62 0.07 -9.78
CA THR A 466 5.44 0.55 -11.15
C THR A 466 4.40 1.68 -11.22
N PRO A 467 4.29 2.44 -12.31
CA PRO A 467 3.17 3.35 -12.50
C PRO A 467 1.82 2.62 -12.44
N MET A 468 0.80 3.26 -11.88
CA MET A 468 -0.56 2.72 -11.84
C MET A 468 -1.16 2.66 -13.25
N VAL A 469 -1.85 1.56 -13.55
CA VAL A 469 -2.49 1.27 -14.83
C VAL A 469 -3.97 1.03 -14.63
N ASP A 470 -4.78 1.57 -15.55
CA ASP A 470 -6.22 1.37 -15.57
C ASP A 470 -6.59 0.15 -16.40
N ILE A 471 -7.10 -0.87 -15.73
CA ILE A 471 -7.60 -2.07 -16.38
C ILE A 471 -9.09 -1.89 -16.64
N ILE A 472 -9.44 -1.85 -17.92
CA ILE A 472 -10.81 -1.67 -18.37
C ILE A 472 -11.56 -3.01 -18.30
N ASP A 473 -12.53 -3.08 -17.41
CA ASP A 473 -13.53 -4.14 -17.34
C ASP A 473 -14.86 -3.59 -17.91
N PRO A 474 -15.67 -4.38 -18.64
CA PRO A 474 -16.97 -3.93 -19.14
C PRO A 474 -17.92 -3.35 -18.08
N ALA A 475 -17.71 -3.69 -16.81
CA ALA A 475 -18.50 -3.21 -15.67
C ALA A 475 -17.81 -2.09 -14.87
N GLY A 476 -16.60 -1.65 -15.21
CA GLY A 476 -15.90 -0.59 -14.48
C GLY A 476 -14.38 -0.59 -14.68
N ILE A 477 -13.67 0.26 -13.93
CA ILE A 477 -12.21 0.34 -13.97
C ILE A 477 -11.64 -0.37 -12.73
N VAL A 478 -10.61 -1.17 -12.94
CA VAL A 478 -9.78 -1.76 -11.88
C VAL A 478 -8.42 -1.09 -11.92
N ARG A 479 -7.98 -0.53 -10.78
CA ARG A 479 -6.66 0.11 -10.69
C ARG A 479 -5.63 -0.97 -10.41
N SER A 480 -4.64 -1.12 -11.28
CA SER A 480 -3.59 -2.13 -11.14
C SER A 480 -2.24 -1.47 -10.95
N GLN A 481 -1.45 -1.97 -10.00
CA GLN A 481 -0.08 -1.53 -9.79
C GLN A 481 0.77 -2.71 -9.36
N VAL A 482 2.01 -2.77 -9.87
CA VAL A 482 2.90 -3.90 -9.59
C VAL A 482 4.04 -3.49 -8.67
N VAL A 483 4.29 -4.32 -7.66
CA VAL A 483 5.50 -4.28 -6.83
C VAL A 483 6.51 -5.28 -7.40
N GLU A 484 7.70 -4.81 -7.75
CA GLU A 484 8.77 -5.63 -8.33
C GLU A 484 10.15 -5.33 -7.73
N ASN A 485 11.04 -6.32 -7.72
CA ASN A 485 12.46 -6.10 -7.43
C ASN A 485 13.29 -5.95 -8.71
N ASN A 486 14.51 -5.43 -8.58
CA ASN A 486 15.36 -5.16 -9.74
C ASN A 486 15.81 -6.42 -10.48
N ALA A 487 15.94 -7.55 -9.78
CA ALA A 487 16.32 -8.83 -10.36
C ALA A 487 15.18 -9.46 -11.19
N GLY A 488 13.94 -9.01 -11.04
CA GLY A 488 12.78 -9.57 -11.71
C GLY A 488 12.40 -10.97 -11.19
N THR A 489 12.83 -11.33 -9.99
CA THR A 489 12.55 -12.60 -9.31
C THR A 489 11.30 -12.51 -8.43
N LEU A 490 10.87 -11.29 -8.05
CA LEU A 490 9.61 -11.04 -7.38
C LEU A 490 8.76 -10.04 -8.17
N ARG A 491 7.51 -10.42 -8.44
CA ARG A 491 6.47 -9.57 -9.00
C ARG A 491 5.15 -9.85 -8.29
N LEU A 492 4.58 -8.82 -7.69
CA LEU A 492 3.26 -8.86 -7.03
C LEU A 492 2.34 -7.85 -7.70
N THR A 493 1.38 -8.32 -8.48
CA THR A 493 0.40 -7.42 -9.13
C THR A 493 -0.75 -7.18 -8.17
N LEU A 494 -1.00 -5.92 -7.80
CA LEU A 494 -2.06 -5.51 -6.90
C LEU A 494 -3.18 -4.86 -7.71
N ASN A 495 -4.36 -5.46 -7.67
CA ASN A 495 -5.55 -4.98 -8.37
C ASN A 495 -6.58 -4.44 -7.36
N GLY A 496 -6.70 -3.11 -7.27
CA GLY A 496 -7.70 -2.42 -6.48
C GLY A 496 -9.04 -2.34 -7.21
N ALA A 497 -10.05 -3.02 -6.68
CA ALA A 497 -11.40 -3.05 -7.23
C ALA A 497 -12.41 -2.38 -6.29
N GLU A 498 -13.18 -1.43 -6.85
CA GLU A 498 -14.24 -0.73 -6.14
C GLU A 498 -15.62 -1.31 -6.50
N ASN A 499 -15.86 -1.54 -7.80
CA ASN A 499 -17.15 -2.00 -8.28
C ASN A 499 -17.26 -3.54 -8.22
N ARG A 500 -18.21 -4.03 -7.40
CA ARG A 500 -18.54 -5.46 -7.25
C ARG A 500 -18.93 -6.17 -8.55
N ASN A 501 -19.31 -5.46 -9.61
CA ASN A 501 -19.69 -6.04 -10.90
C ASN A 501 -18.49 -6.33 -11.83
N THR A 502 -17.31 -5.81 -11.50
CA THR A 502 -16.06 -6.15 -12.20
C THR A 502 -15.64 -7.59 -11.85
N LEU A 503 -14.83 -8.24 -12.69
CA LEU A 503 -14.30 -9.58 -12.39
C LEU A 503 -13.55 -9.59 -11.04
N ALA A 504 -12.73 -8.57 -10.80
CA ALA A 504 -11.98 -8.39 -9.55
C ALA A 504 -12.90 -8.11 -8.36
N GLY A 505 -13.93 -7.27 -8.52
CA GLY A 505 -14.90 -6.98 -7.47
C GLY A 505 -15.80 -8.18 -7.12
N ARG A 506 -16.15 -9.01 -8.10
CA ARG A 506 -16.88 -10.28 -7.86
C ARG A 506 -16.03 -11.27 -7.07
N PHE A 507 -14.75 -11.41 -7.43
CA PHE A 507 -13.80 -12.25 -6.68
C PHE A 507 -13.81 -11.87 -5.20
N ILE A 508 -13.58 -10.59 -4.86
CA ILE A 508 -13.60 -10.11 -3.47
C ILE A 508 -14.92 -10.42 -2.76
N ALA A 509 -16.04 -10.23 -3.47
CA ALA A 509 -17.37 -10.44 -2.89
C ALA A 509 -17.67 -11.91 -2.57
N GLU A 510 -17.27 -12.83 -3.45
CA GLU A 510 -17.56 -14.26 -3.33
C GLU A 510 -16.51 -15.01 -2.49
N THR A 511 -15.25 -14.55 -2.48
CA THR A 511 -14.20 -15.08 -1.59
C THR A 511 -14.21 -14.42 -0.22
N PHE A 512 -15.19 -13.57 0.10
CA PHE A 512 -15.29 -12.85 1.37
C PHE A 512 -14.04 -12.05 1.74
N GLY A 513 -13.35 -11.46 0.76
CA GLY A 513 -12.20 -10.59 1.02
C GLY A 513 -11.14 -10.56 -0.07
N SER A 514 -10.15 -9.71 0.15
CA SER A 514 -8.94 -9.58 -0.65
C SER A 514 -8.13 -10.88 -0.65
N GLY A 515 -7.40 -11.20 -1.73
CA GLY A 515 -6.64 -12.46 -1.80
C GLY A 515 -5.90 -12.66 -3.12
N VAL A 516 -5.24 -13.80 -3.28
CA VAL A 516 -4.59 -14.17 -4.55
C VAL A 516 -5.66 -14.59 -5.55
N GLN A 517 -5.81 -13.82 -6.64
CA GLN A 517 -6.76 -14.11 -7.71
C GLN A 517 -6.14 -14.97 -8.81
N HIS A 518 -4.86 -14.77 -9.14
CA HIS A 518 -4.21 -15.62 -10.13
C HIS A 518 -2.73 -15.84 -9.86
N LEU A 519 -2.22 -16.95 -10.39
CA LEU A 519 -0.81 -17.33 -10.36
C LEU A 519 -0.30 -17.50 -11.78
N ALA A 520 0.84 -16.86 -12.08
CA ALA A 520 1.47 -16.97 -13.38
C ALA A 520 2.75 -17.81 -13.32
N PHE A 521 2.89 -18.73 -14.28
CA PHE A 521 4.07 -19.59 -14.43
C PHE A 521 4.84 -19.21 -15.69
N ALA A 522 6.16 -19.10 -15.57
CA ALA A 522 7.03 -18.87 -16.72
C ALA A 522 7.31 -20.17 -17.48
N THR A 523 7.50 -20.05 -18.80
CA THR A 523 8.03 -21.09 -19.69
C THR A 523 9.00 -20.46 -20.70
N ASP A 524 9.91 -21.28 -21.23
CA ASP A 524 10.88 -20.90 -22.26
C ASP A 524 10.34 -21.07 -23.69
N ASP A 525 9.25 -21.83 -23.88
CA ASP A 525 8.56 -22.01 -25.17
C ASP A 525 7.07 -22.25 -24.94
N ILE A 526 6.25 -21.20 -25.12
CA ILE A 526 4.82 -21.26 -24.85
C ILE A 526 4.07 -22.21 -25.78
N PHE A 527 4.56 -22.45 -27.00
CA PHE A 527 3.87 -23.33 -27.95
C PHE A 527 4.14 -24.80 -27.63
N ALA A 528 5.38 -25.15 -27.28
CA ALA A 528 5.70 -26.47 -26.76
C ALA A 528 4.94 -26.75 -25.46
N THR A 529 4.87 -25.75 -24.56
CA THR A 529 4.06 -25.83 -23.35
C THR A 529 2.58 -26.02 -23.66
N ALA A 530 1.98 -25.23 -24.55
CA ALA A 530 0.56 -25.37 -24.92
C ALA A 530 0.23 -26.76 -25.48
N GLN A 531 1.12 -27.32 -26.31
CA GLN A 531 0.98 -28.69 -26.83
C GLN A 531 1.01 -29.74 -25.70
N ALA A 532 1.94 -29.61 -24.75
CA ALA A 532 2.05 -30.51 -23.61
C ALA A 532 0.84 -30.40 -22.67
N LEU A 533 0.39 -29.17 -22.38
CA LEU A 533 -0.83 -28.89 -21.62
C LEU A 533 -2.04 -29.58 -22.25
N ARG A 534 -2.24 -29.41 -23.56
CA ARG A 534 -3.32 -30.05 -24.32
C ARG A 534 -3.25 -31.58 -24.24
N ALA A 535 -2.05 -32.17 -24.36
CA ALA A 535 -1.85 -33.61 -24.24
C ALA A 535 -2.17 -34.14 -22.84
N ASN A 536 -1.95 -33.32 -21.80
CA ASN A 536 -2.34 -33.60 -20.42
C ASN A 536 -3.83 -33.31 -20.13
N GLY A 537 -4.62 -32.89 -21.13
CA GLY A 537 -6.06 -32.62 -20.98
C GLY A 537 -6.42 -31.22 -20.48
N PHE A 538 -5.46 -30.29 -20.43
CA PHE A 538 -5.73 -28.89 -20.10
C PHE A 538 -6.66 -28.24 -21.13
N LYS A 539 -7.63 -27.46 -20.63
CA LYS A 539 -8.52 -26.66 -21.47
C LYS A 539 -8.13 -25.20 -21.31
N SER A 540 -7.50 -24.63 -22.34
CA SER A 540 -7.19 -23.20 -22.39
C SER A 540 -8.45 -22.35 -22.44
N LEU A 541 -8.37 -21.14 -21.88
CA LEU A 541 -9.42 -20.13 -21.98
C LEU A 541 -9.66 -19.73 -23.45
N PRO A 542 -10.85 -19.91 -24.02
CA PRO A 542 -11.11 -19.55 -25.42
C PRO A 542 -11.10 -18.04 -25.64
N ILE A 543 -10.27 -17.61 -26.58
CA ILE A 543 -10.17 -16.19 -26.96
C ILE A 543 -10.93 -15.96 -28.27
N SER A 544 -11.53 -14.78 -28.39
CA SER A 544 -12.30 -14.40 -29.59
C SER A 544 -11.43 -14.47 -30.85
N PRO A 545 -11.89 -15.08 -31.96
CA PRO A 545 -11.17 -15.03 -33.24
C PRO A 545 -10.81 -13.60 -33.68
N ASN A 546 -11.71 -12.63 -33.41
CA ASN A 546 -11.52 -11.22 -33.77
C ASN A 546 -10.28 -10.59 -33.09
N TYR A 547 -9.81 -11.14 -31.97
CA TYR A 547 -8.58 -10.68 -31.32
C TYR A 547 -7.35 -10.93 -32.21
N TYR A 548 -7.31 -12.09 -32.87
CA TYR A 548 -6.18 -12.50 -33.71
C TYR A 548 -6.07 -11.64 -34.97
N ASP A 549 -7.22 -11.31 -35.57
CA ASP A 549 -7.28 -10.39 -36.71
C ASP A 549 -6.76 -8.97 -36.33
N ASP A 550 -7.04 -8.51 -35.10
CA ASP A 550 -6.53 -7.23 -34.58
C ASP A 550 -5.02 -7.26 -34.32
N VAL A 551 -4.51 -8.27 -33.60
CA VAL A 551 -3.07 -8.34 -33.27
C VAL A 551 -2.20 -8.56 -34.51
N GLU A 552 -2.68 -9.29 -35.52
CA GLU A 552 -2.02 -9.42 -36.81
C GLU A 552 -1.81 -8.04 -37.45
N ALA A 553 -2.89 -7.27 -37.59
CA ALA A 553 -2.84 -5.94 -38.20
C ALA A 553 -2.05 -4.93 -37.34
N ARG A 554 -2.21 -4.98 -36.01
CA ARG A 554 -1.60 -4.04 -35.07
C ARG A 554 -0.10 -4.21 -34.96
N PHE A 555 0.38 -5.45 -34.92
CA PHE A 555 1.80 -5.75 -34.72
C PHE A 555 2.53 -6.20 -36.00
N GLY A 556 1.82 -6.40 -37.10
CA GLY A 556 2.38 -6.86 -38.37
C GLY A 556 2.97 -8.27 -38.27
N LEU A 557 2.25 -9.17 -37.59
CA LEU A 557 2.71 -10.53 -37.34
C LEU A 557 2.62 -11.40 -38.60
N ASP A 558 3.49 -12.41 -38.69
CA ASP A 558 3.39 -13.43 -39.74
C ASP A 558 2.11 -14.26 -39.58
N ALA A 559 1.41 -14.54 -40.69
CA ALA A 559 0.15 -15.27 -40.68
C ALA A 559 0.29 -16.68 -40.08
N GLU A 560 1.43 -17.35 -40.25
CA GLU A 560 1.69 -18.66 -39.64
C GLU A 560 1.77 -18.54 -38.10
N LEU A 561 2.39 -17.48 -37.59
CA LEU A 561 2.44 -17.22 -36.16
C LEU A 561 1.03 -16.94 -35.62
N VAL A 562 0.23 -16.13 -36.31
CA VAL A 562 -1.14 -15.78 -35.90
C VAL A 562 -2.03 -17.03 -35.83
N GLU A 563 -1.95 -17.91 -36.82
CA GLU A 563 -2.71 -19.17 -36.81
C GLU A 563 -2.28 -20.10 -35.67
N ARG A 564 -0.99 -20.11 -35.32
CA ARG A 564 -0.51 -20.84 -34.12
C ARG A 564 -1.03 -20.24 -32.83
N LEU A 565 -1.00 -18.92 -32.67
CA LEU A 565 -1.55 -18.22 -31.51
C LEU A 565 -3.04 -18.55 -31.33
N LYS A 566 -3.79 -18.46 -32.43
CA LYS A 566 -5.23 -18.76 -32.50
C LYS A 566 -5.56 -20.21 -32.17
N ALA A 567 -4.79 -21.16 -32.70
CA ALA A 567 -4.99 -22.58 -32.46
C ALA A 567 -4.79 -22.98 -30.98
N GLU A 568 -3.94 -22.25 -30.25
CA GLU A 568 -3.60 -22.52 -28.84
C GLU A 568 -4.27 -21.55 -27.85
N ASN A 569 -5.05 -20.57 -28.32
CA ASN A 569 -5.62 -19.50 -27.50
C ASN A 569 -4.59 -18.61 -26.78
N ILE A 570 -3.45 -18.35 -27.41
CA ILE A 570 -2.36 -17.56 -26.83
C ILE A 570 -2.54 -16.08 -27.17
N LEU A 571 -2.57 -15.22 -26.15
CA LEU A 571 -2.56 -13.77 -26.31
C LEU A 571 -1.13 -13.29 -26.53
N TYR A 572 -0.99 -12.20 -27.28
CA TYR A 572 0.28 -11.58 -27.67
C TYR A 572 0.32 -10.10 -27.26
N ASP A 573 1.48 -9.63 -26.83
CA ASP A 573 1.79 -8.20 -26.69
C ASP A 573 3.26 -7.95 -27.06
N ARG A 574 3.61 -6.71 -27.38
CA ARG A 574 4.98 -6.29 -27.69
C ARG A 574 5.25 -4.89 -27.18
N ASP A 575 6.32 -4.74 -26.42
CA ASP A 575 6.86 -3.44 -25.98
C ASP A 575 8.16 -3.10 -26.74
N ASP A 576 8.80 -2.00 -26.37
CA ASP A 576 10.06 -1.55 -26.98
C ASP A 576 11.24 -2.51 -26.72
N HIS A 577 11.08 -3.49 -25.83
CA HIS A 577 12.12 -4.41 -25.41
C HIS A 577 11.92 -5.82 -25.96
N GLY A 578 10.69 -6.24 -26.21
CA GLY A 578 10.45 -7.59 -26.67
C GLY A 578 8.99 -8.03 -26.73
N GLU A 579 8.82 -9.33 -26.93
CA GLU A 579 7.52 -9.98 -27.14
C GLU A 579 7.03 -10.68 -25.88
N PHE A 580 5.71 -10.75 -25.75
CA PHE A 580 5.03 -11.36 -24.63
C PHE A 580 3.93 -12.28 -25.10
N PHE A 581 3.90 -13.49 -24.56
CA PHE A 581 2.89 -14.48 -24.88
C PHE A 581 2.21 -14.92 -23.59
N GLN A 582 0.88 -15.02 -23.59
CA GLN A 582 0.09 -15.33 -22.40
C GLN A 582 -0.98 -16.38 -22.74
N LEU A 583 -1.08 -17.42 -21.91
CA LEU A 583 -2.09 -18.47 -22.00
C LEU A 583 -2.80 -18.59 -20.65
N TYR A 584 -4.13 -18.64 -20.65
CA TYR A 584 -4.91 -18.64 -19.41
C TYR A 584 -5.70 -19.92 -19.22
N SER A 585 -5.92 -20.31 -17.96
CA SER A 585 -6.97 -21.26 -17.62
C SER A 585 -8.34 -20.56 -17.54
N PRO A 586 -9.44 -21.31 -17.69
CA PRO A 586 -10.73 -20.91 -17.14
C PRO A 586 -10.66 -20.68 -15.63
N THR A 587 -11.70 -20.07 -15.07
CA THR A 587 -11.82 -19.85 -13.63
C THR A 587 -12.02 -21.18 -12.89
N TYR A 588 -11.35 -21.32 -11.76
CA TYR A 588 -11.56 -22.32 -10.74
C TYR A 588 -12.23 -21.67 -9.52
N GLY A 589 -13.23 -22.33 -8.95
CA GLY A 589 -14.02 -21.78 -7.84
C GLY A 589 -14.64 -20.43 -8.17
N GLU A 590 -14.48 -19.46 -7.26
CA GLU A 590 -15.10 -18.13 -7.32
C GLU A 590 -14.24 -17.09 -8.06
N GLY A 591 -13.56 -17.50 -9.13
CA GLY A 591 -12.84 -16.58 -10.03
C GLY A 591 -11.32 -16.61 -9.93
N PHE A 592 -10.74 -17.59 -9.22
CA PHE A 592 -9.30 -17.85 -9.26
C PHE A 592 -8.91 -18.43 -10.63
N PHE A 593 -7.73 -18.13 -11.17
CA PHE A 593 -7.25 -18.74 -12.42
C PHE A 593 -5.72 -18.82 -12.47
N PHE A 594 -5.21 -19.57 -13.45
CA PHE A 594 -3.77 -19.68 -13.73
C PHE A 594 -3.43 -19.00 -15.05
N GLU A 595 -2.20 -18.54 -15.14
CA GLU A 595 -1.58 -17.95 -16.31
C GLU A 595 -0.26 -18.68 -16.62
N ILE A 596 0.03 -18.89 -17.89
CA ILE A 596 1.32 -19.34 -18.40
C ILE A 596 1.85 -18.24 -19.30
N ILE A 597 3.11 -17.87 -19.13
CA ILE A 597 3.72 -16.79 -19.89
C ILE A 597 5.08 -17.16 -20.45
N GLU A 598 5.40 -16.55 -21.58
CA GLU A 598 6.75 -16.49 -22.13
C GLU A 598 7.12 -15.03 -22.36
N ARG A 599 8.23 -14.59 -21.76
CA ARG A 599 8.79 -13.24 -21.92
C ARG A 599 10.03 -13.32 -22.81
N ARG A 600 9.94 -12.79 -24.04
CA ARG A 600 11.09 -12.64 -24.94
C ARG A 600 11.61 -11.21 -24.90
N GLY A 601 12.23 -10.82 -23.79
CA GLY A 601 12.76 -9.46 -23.58
C GLY A 601 11.72 -8.44 -23.09
N TYR A 602 10.43 -8.78 -23.11
CA TYR A 602 9.32 -7.94 -22.65
C TYR A 602 9.35 -7.68 -21.13
N ARG A 603 9.08 -6.43 -20.73
CA ARG A 603 9.16 -5.98 -19.33
C ARG A 603 7.80 -5.68 -18.69
N GLY A 604 6.74 -5.51 -19.47
CA GLY A 604 5.40 -5.20 -18.98
C GLY A 604 4.66 -6.38 -18.35
N TYR A 605 3.33 -6.27 -18.27
CA TYR A 605 2.45 -7.28 -17.65
C TYR A 605 1.23 -7.64 -18.50
N GLY A 606 1.23 -7.28 -19.80
CA GLY A 606 0.11 -7.57 -20.69
C GLY A 606 -1.18 -6.83 -20.31
N ALA A 607 -1.09 -5.61 -19.79
CA ALA A 607 -2.27 -4.81 -19.42
C ALA A 607 -3.22 -4.60 -20.62
N ALA A 608 -2.67 -4.47 -21.84
CA ALA A 608 -3.45 -4.39 -23.07
C ALA A 608 -4.30 -5.65 -23.33
N ASN A 609 -3.85 -6.82 -22.86
CA ASN A 609 -4.54 -8.09 -23.00
C ASN A 609 -5.61 -8.32 -21.93
N ALA A 610 -5.61 -7.53 -20.85
CA ALA A 610 -6.50 -7.73 -19.72
C ALA A 610 -7.98 -7.67 -20.09
N ILE A 611 -8.39 -6.75 -20.98
CA ILE A 611 -9.80 -6.63 -21.42
C ILE A 611 -10.31 -7.90 -22.11
N PHE A 612 -9.47 -8.51 -22.97
CA PHE A 612 -9.84 -9.72 -23.71
C PHE A 612 -9.89 -10.94 -22.78
N ARG A 613 -8.90 -11.05 -21.88
CA ARG A 613 -8.90 -12.05 -20.80
C ARG A 613 -10.15 -11.94 -19.94
N ILE A 614 -10.48 -10.74 -19.45
CA ILE A 614 -11.65 -10.48 -18.61
C ILE A 614 -12.94 -10.87 -19.34
N ALA A 615 -13.09 -10.45 -20.60
CA ALA A 615 -14.26 -10.78 -21.41
C ALA A 615 -14.42 -12.30 -21.63
N ALA A 616 -13.32 -13.04 -21.74
CA ALA A 616 -13.33 -14.49 -21.84
C ALA A 616 -13.63 -15.16 -20.50
N LEU A 617 -12.98 -14.77 -19.40
CA LEU A 617 -13.18 -15.32 -18.05
C LEU A 617 -14.62 -15.13 -17.57
N LYS A 618 -15.24 -13.98 -17.85
CA LYS A 618 -16.65 -13.72 -17.44
C LYS A 618 -17.65 -14.74 -17.99
N LYS A 619 -17.33 -15.43 -19.10
CA LYS A 619 -18.19 -16.49 -19.66
C LYS A 619 -18.19 -17.78 -18.82
N TYR A 620 -17.18 -17.94 -17.95
CA TYR A 620 -17.00 -19.10 -17.08
C TYR A 620 -17.42 -18.85 -15.63
N LEU A 621 -17.77 -17.61 -15.29
CA LEU A 621 -18.36 -17.30 -14.00
C LEU A 621 -19.77 -17.88 -13.90
N ARG A 622 -20.14 -18.29 -12.69
CA ARG A 622 -21.52 -18.66 -12.38
C ARG A 622 -22.45 -17.47 -12.67
N PRO A 623 -23.59 -17.68 -13.36
CA PRO A 623 -24.54 -16.59 -13.58
C PRO A 623 -25.15 -16.11 -12.25
N GLU A 624 -25.48 -14.81 -12.18
CA GLU A 624 -26.08 -14.21 -10.98
C GLU A 624 -27.42 -14.91 -10.63
N GLY A 625 -27.58 -15.28 -9.35
CA GLY A 625 -28.82 -15.86 -8.82
C GLY A 625 -28.95 -17.38 -8.90
N LEU A 626 -27.95 -18.10 -9.42
CA LEU A 626 -27.90 -19.57 -9.36
C LEU A 626 -27.26 -20.04 -8.04
N PRO A 627 -27.97 -20.80 -7.18
CA PRO A 627 -27.39 -21.34 -5.95
C PRO A 627 -26.25 -22.32 -6.26
N LYS A 628 -25.28 -22.37 -5.34
CA LYS A 628 -24.21 -23.38 -5.34
C LYS A 628 -24.89 -24.73 -5.08
N VAL A 629 -24.84 -25.63 -6.06
CA VAL A 629 -25.46 -26.97 -5.96
C VAL A 629 -24.58 -27.87 -5.12
#